data_AF-A0A0B4GWN8-F1
#
_entry.id   AF-A0A0B4GWN8-F1
#
_cell.length_a   1.000
_cell.length_b   1.000
_cell.length_c   1.000
_cell.angle_alpha   90.00
_cell.angle_beta   90.00
_cell.angle_gamma   90.00
#
_symmetry.space_group_name_H-M   'P 1'
#
loop_
_entity.id
_entity.type
_entity.pdbx_description
1 polymer ?
#
loop_
_entity_poly.entity_id
_entity_poly.type
_entity_poly.pdbx_seq_one_letter_code
_entity_poly.pdbx_strand_id
1 'polypeptide(L)'
;MAAEKGDVEVCTLLLTAGANPNAGGGDYGLPLHTALWKRNEKLVKLLMKYKADPNGMSRPFGTPLHVVCGGSEDAKSQRLGLVELLLGQDAKIDAKDYEGRTPIMIANIYKQESVIDLLLRSGANLDIVDCLGSLALHLAVRVSSDKIIQRLLEAGANADINDGCGRGLLYLAFLCRRTQLIDTLLTALPEDRRAAHISAAMPAVFKLDQGIEPFDSVFAETENQGINLNVPDRCGWTSLDLARSYELPSAEIERLQQLGCTEGITKREPTRLSPYDRSAAITVSEGGICAQVKATEDYPSPLEERILGTVRADYCVPIDKGSFYFEVEVLECGPGNIIAIGLAAESCPMNTMVGWGSSWGYHSDDGVILRKNHHVGAGQKYGLGQTVGVVYDPTRKRLWFTLDGKKAGEALENITGQLFPAISLFTSTEPESAGPAKVSVTFPSGLRDAARFKYKTQSLRSISPSTEL
;
A
#
# COMPACT_ATOMS: atom_id res chain seq x y z
N MET A 1 -32.92 -6.40 0.22
CA MET A 1 -33.79 -7.41 -0.43
C MET A 1 -34.53 -6.94 -1.67
N ALA A 2 -35.62 -6.15 -1.59
CA ALA A 2 -36.38 -5.76 -2.80
C ALA A 2 -35.51 -5.00 -3.83
N ALA A 3 -34.72 -4.03 -3.35
CA ALA A 3 -33.73 -3.31 -4.16
C ALA A 3 -32.65 -4.25 -4.76
N GLU A 4 -32.21 -5.26 -4.01
CA GLU A 4 -31.22 -6.24 -4.49
C GLU A 4 -31.80 -7.11 -5.60
N LYS A 5 -33.08 -7.47 -5.53
CA LYS A 5 -33.75 -8.17 -6.64
C LYS A 5 -34.02 -7.26 -7.84
N GLY A 6 -33.84 -5.94 -7.69
CA GLY A 6 -34.12 -4.96 -8.73
C GLY A 6 -35.61 -4.77 -9.00
N ASP A 7 -36.48 -5.21 -8.08
CA ASP A 7 -37.95 -5.21 -8.22
C ASP A 7 -38.51 -3.82 -7.91
N VAL A 8 -38.72 -3.03 -8.95
CA VAL A 8 -39.12 -1.61 -8.84
C VAL A 8 -40.55 -1.49 -8.31
N GLU A 9 -41.42 -2.43 -8.67
CA GLU A 9 -42.81 -2.48 -8.25
C GLU A 9 -42.92 -2.73 -6.74
N VAL A 10 -42.21 -3.74 -6.23
CA VAL A 10 -42.16 -4.03 -4.79
C VAL A 10 -41.52 -2.87 -4.03
N CYS A 11 -40.44 -2.29 -4.55
CA CYS A 11 -39.84 -1.10 -3.94
C CYS A 11 -40.83 0.06 -3.88
N THR A 12 -41.64 0.27 -4.92
CA THR A 12 -42.66 1.33 -4.96
C THR A 12 -43.72 1.11 -3.89
N LEU A 13 -44.23 -0.12 -3.74
CA LEU A 13 -45.21 -0.46 -2.71
C LEU A 13 -44.66 -0.21 -1.30
N LEU A 14 -43.45 -0.66 -1.02
CA LEU A 14 -42.80 -0.48 0.29
C LEU A 14 -42.59 1.00 0.62
N LEU A 15 -42.04 1.78 -0.32
CA LEU A 15 -41.79 3.21 -0.11
C LEU A 15 -43.09 4.00 0.05
N THR A 16 -44.14 3.66 -0.71
CA THR A 16 -45.47 4.27 -0.57
C THR A 16 -46.09 3.96 0.79
N ALA A 17 -45.81 2.78 1.35
CA ALA A 17 -46.23 2.39 2.70
C ALA A 17 -45.38 3.02 3.83
N GLY A 18 -44.43 3.90 3.51
CA GLY A 18 -43.61 4.60 4.49
C GLY A 18 -42.30 3.89 4.88
N ALA A 19 -41.84 2.91 4.10
CA ALA A 19 -40.53 2.32 4.32
C ALA A 19 -39.43 3.39 4.23
N ASN A 20 -38.46 3.35 5.16
CA ASN A 20 -37.33 4.26 5.14
C ASN A 20 -36.41 3.96 3.93
N PRO A 21 -36.22 4.89 2.97
CA PRO A 21 -35.35 4.68 1.80
C PRO A 21 -33.87 4.56 2.17
N ASN A 22 -33.51 4.96 3.39
CA ASN A 22 -32.15 4.95 3.95
C ASN A 22 -31.97 3.83 5.00
N ALA A 23 -32.86 2.83 5.01
CA ALA A 23 -32.72 1.70 5.91
C ALA A 23 -31.42 0.93 5.60
N GLY A 24 -30.54 0.83 6.60
CA GLY A 24 -29.30 0.07 6.52
C GLY A 24 -29.52 -1.44 6.46
N GLY A 25 -28.73 -2.16 5.67
CA GLY A 25 -28.67 -3.61 5.65
C GLY A 25 -28.29 -4.22 4.30
N GLY A 26 -28.14 -5.55 4.28
CA GLY A 26 -27.73 -6.31 3.10
C GLY A 26 -26.29 -6.03 2.65
N ASP A 27 -25.93 -6.62 1.52
CA ASP A 27 -24.54 -6.68 1.01
C ASP A 27 -23.97 -5.31 0.58
N TYR A 28 -24.85 -4.35 0.31
CA TYR A 28 -24.51 -3.03 -0.21
C TYR A 28 -24.75 -1.90 0.80
N GLY A 29 -25.24 -2.25 1.99
CA GLY A 29 -25.47 -1.36 3.12
C GLY A 29 -26.69 -0.44 3.00
N LEU A 30 -27.00 0.16 1.85
CA LEU A 30 -28.21 1.00 1.66
C LEU A 30 -28.91 0.69 0.32
N PRO A 31 -30.25 0.86 0.22
CA PRO A 31 -30.98 0.62 -1.03
C PRO A 31 -30.44 1.41 -2.23
N LEU A 32 -30.01 2.65 -2.01
CA LEU A 32 -29.44 3.50 -3.06
C LEU A 32 -28.11 2.95 -3.58
N HIS A 33 -27.23 2.47 -2.70
CA HIS A 33 -25.97 1.81 -3.08
C HIS A 33 -26.22 0.55 -3.88
N THR A 34 -27.20 -0.28 -3.48
CA THR A 34 -27.59 -1.45 -4.28
C THR A 34 -28.03 -1.06 -5.68
N ALA A 35 -28.90 -0.05 -5.79
CA ALA A 35 -29.42 0.41 -7.07
C ALA A 35 -28.31 0.94 -7.99
N LEU A 36 -27.35 1.69 -7.43
CA LEU A 36 -26.22 2.24 -8.17
C LEU A 36 -25.21 1.17 -8.59
N TRP A 37 -24.90 0.24 -7.70
CA TRP A 37 -24.00 -0.88 -8.00
C TRP A 37 -24.56 -1.74 -9.15
N LYS A 38 -25.86 -2.03 -9.10
CA LYS A 38 -26.57 -2.76 -10.16
C LYS A 38 -26.93 -1.88 -11.37
N ARG A 39 -26.58 -0.60 -11.34
CA ARG A 39 -26.85 0.40 -12.38
C ARG A 39 -28.33 0.46 -12.78
N ASN A 40 -29.23 0.22 -11.82
CA ASN A 40 -30.67 0.28 -12.03
C ASN A 40 -31.19 1.72 -11.90
N GLU A 41 -31.07 2.48 -12.99
CA GLU A 41 -31.45 3.90 -13.03
C GLU A 41 -32.92 4.15 -12.62
N LYS A 42 -33.84 3.25 -12.98
CA LYS A 42 -35.26 3.35 -12.57
C LYS A 42 -35.40 3.31 -11.06
N LEU A 43 -34.69 2.38 -10.42
CA LEU A 43 -34.69 2.24 -8.96
C LEU A 43 -33.98 3.42 -8.28
N VAL A 44 -32.88 3.93 -8.84
CA VAL A 44 -32.21 5.15 -8.33
C VAL A 44 -33.18 6.34 -8.32
N LYS A 45 -33.85 6.60 -9.45
CA LYS A 45 -34.85 7.69 -9.56
C LYS A 45 -36.00 7.50 -8.59
N LEU A 46 -36.48 6.27 -8.41
CA LEU A 46 -37.53 5.96 -7.43
C LEU A 46 -37.07 6.26 -6.00
N LEU A 47 -35.88 5.80 -5.60
CA LEU A 47 -35.34 6.03 -4.26
C LEU A 47 -35.12 7.53 -3.98
N MET A 48 -34.59 8.27 -4.95
CA MET A 48 -34.43 9.73 -4.84
C MET A 48 -35.78 10.46 -4.71
N LYS A 49 -36.81 10.03 -5.46
CA LYS A 49 -38.18 10.57 -5.31
C LYS A 49 -38.68 10.45 -3.87
N TYR A 50 -38.34 9.36 -3.19
CA TYR A 50 -38.68 9.11 -1.79
C TYR A 50 -37.64 9.63 -0.78
N LYS A 51 -36.73 10.54 -1.19
CA LYS A 51 -35.75 11.20 -0.31
C LYS A 51 -34.67 10.25 0.25
N ALA A 52 -34.21 9.30 -0.56
CA ALA A 52 -32.94 8.63 -0.28
C ALA A 52 -31.81 9.66 -0.18
N ASP A 53 -30.93 9.50 0.80
CA ASP A 53 -29.82 10.40 1.06
C ASP A 53 -28.73 10.22 0.00
N PRO A 54 -28.47 11.22 -0.87
CA PRO A 54 -27.43 11.18 -1.89
C PRO A 54 -26.01 11.12 -1.31
N ASN A 55 -25.86 11.35 0.00
CA ASN A 55 -24.60 11.35 0.74
C ASN A 55 -24.52 10.24 1.81
N GLY A 56 -25.54 9.38 1.91
CA GLY A 56 -25.57 8.32 2.92
C GLY A 56 -24.34 7.43 2.80
N MET A 57 -23.62 7.18 3.89
CA MET A 57 -22.45 6.30 3.82
C MET A 57 -22.84 4.85 4.04
N SER A 58 -22.30 3.94 3.23
CA SER A 58 -22.43 2.50 3.43
C SER A 58 -21.06 1.83 3.35
N ARG A 59 -20.84 0.76 4.10
CA ARG A 59 -19.62 -0.04 3.99
C ARG A 59 -19.80 -1.17 2.97
N PRO A 60 -18.76 -1.53 2.21
CA PRO A 60 -17.43 -0.89 2.13
C PRO A 60 -17.38 0.36 1.21
N PHE A 61 -18.50 0.74 0.59
CA PHE A 61 -18.50 1.58 -0.60
C PHE A 61 -18.32 3.10 -0.39
N GLY A 62 -18.56 3.63 0.81
CA GLY A 62 -18.60 5.09 1.04
C GLY A 62 -19.94 5.71 0.63
N THR A 63 -19.92 6.87 -0.01
CA THR A 63 -21.16 7.55 -0.49
C THR A 63 -21.67 6.94 -1.80
N PRO A 64 -22.92 7.21 -2.21
CA PRO A 64 -23.45 6.86 -3.53
C PRO A 64 -22.53 7.21 -4.70
N LEU A 65 -21.84 8.36 -4.61
CA LEU A 65 -20.92 8.81 -5.64
C LEU A 65 -19.67 7.93 -5.75
N HIS A 66 -19.17 7.38 -4.63
CA HIS A 66 -18.06 6.40 -4.66
C HIS A 66 -18.47 5.11 -5.37
N VAL A 67 -19.69 4.61 -5.13
CA VAL A 67 -20.23 3.40 -5.77
C VAL A 67 -20.18 3.50 -7.29
N VAL A 68 -20.71 4.60 -7.85
CA VAL A 68 -20.75 4.81 -9.31
C VAL A 68 -19.37 5.11 -9.92
N CYS A 69 -18.41 5.56 -9.12
CA CYS A 69 -17.03 5.76 -9.55
C CYS A 69 -16.22 4.45 -9.57
N GLY A 70 -16.68 3.39 -8.89
CA GLY A 70 -16.00 2.08 -8.83
C GLY A 70 -16.52 1.02 -9.80
N GLY A 71 -15.80 -0.10 -9.93
CA GLY A 71 -16.20 -1.26 -10.75
C GLY A 71 -15.72 -1.24 -12.22
N SER A 72 -16.25 -2.13 -13.06
CA SER A 72 -15.80 -2.33 -14.47
C SER A 72 -16.17 -1.19 -15.41
N GLU A 73 -15.38 -0.95 -16.46
CA GLU A 73 -15.65 0.07 -17.50
C GLU A 73 -16.92 -0.14 -18.35
N ASP A 74 -17.62 -1.27 -18.17
CA ASP A 74 -18.85 -1.55 -18.90
C ASP A 74 -19.92 -0.48 -18.65
N ALA A 75 -20.82 -0.28 -19.62
CA ALA A 75 -21.96 0.63 -19.53
C ALA A 75 -21.60 2.09 -19.17
N LYS A 76 -20.49 2.59 -19.74
CA LYS A 76 -20.01 3.98 -19.58
C LYS A 76 -21.11 5.05 -19.64
N SER A 77 -21.97 5.05 -20.66
CA SER A 77 -23.01 6.09 -20.80
C SER A 77 -24.01 6.09 -19.66
N GLN A 78 -24.43 4.90 -19.20
CA GLN A 78 -25.34 4.77 -18.07
C GLN A 78 -24.68 5.27 -16.78
N ARG A 79 -23.41 4.96 -16.58
CA ARG A 79 -22.63 5.41 -15.42
C ARG A 79 -22.51 6.93 -15.38
N LEU A 80 -22.22 7.58 -16.50
CA LEU A 80 -22.15 9.05 -16.59
C LEU A 80 -23.49 9.68 -16.20
N GLY A 81 -24.60 9.16 -16.71
CA GLY A 81 -25.94 9.64 -16.35
C GLY A 81 -26.25 9.47 -14.85
N LEU A 82 -25.75 8.40 -14.21
CA LEU A 82 -25.90 8.21 -12.75
C LEU A 82 -25.05 9.20 -11.94
N VAL A 83 -23.84 9.53 -12.39
CA VAL A 83 -22.99 10.56 -11.75
C VAL A 83 -23.67 11.93 -11.87
N GLU A 84 -24.12 12.32 -13.06
CA GLU A 84 -24.86 13.57 -13.28
C GLU A 84 -26.13 13.65 -12.43
N LEU A 85 -26.89 12.55 -12.36
CA LEU A 85 -28.09 12.46 -11.54
C LEU A 85 -27.79 12.67 -10.05
N LEU A 86 -26.73 12.05 -9.53
CA LEU A 86 -26.33 12.20 -8.13
C LEU A 86 -25.86 13.63 -7.82
N LEU A 87 -25.02 14.22 -8.68
CA LEU A 87 -24.56 15.60 -8.51
C LEU A 87 -25.72 16.59 -8.59
N GLY A 88 -26.69 16.36 -9.49
CA GLY A 88 -27.93 17.13 -9.57
C GLY A 88 -28.91 16.92 -8.40
N GLN A 89 -28.57 16.03 -7.46
CA GLN A 89 -29.29 15.80 -6.21
C GLN A 89 -28.39 16.10 -4.99
N ASP A 90 -27.48 17.08 -5.09
CA ASP A 90 -26.65 17.54 -3.98
C ASP A 90 -25.70 16.46 -3.37
N ALA A 91 -25.31 15.45 -4.17
CA ALA A 91 -24.22 14.56 -3.78
C ALA A 91 -22.92 15.37 -3.68
N LYS A 92 -22.21 15.22 -2.55
CA LYS A 92 -20.95 15.90 -2.29
C LYS A 92 -19.85 15.28 -3.13
N ILE A 93 -19.38 16.05 -4.12
CA ILE A 93 -18.35 15.63 -5.07
C ILE A 93 -17.03 15.22 -4.41
N ASP A 94 -16.70 15.86 -3.28
CA ASP A 94 -15.46 15.65 -2.52
C ASP A 94 -15.67 14.90 -1.20
N ALA A 95 -16.78 14.18 -1.04
CA ALA A 95 -16.99 13.37 0.15
C ALA A 95 -15.84 12.37 0.33
N LYS A 96 -15.45 12.11 1.58
CA LYS A 96 -14.43 11.11 1.90
C LYS A 96 -15.08 9.77 2.25
N ASP A 97 -14.58 8.68 1.68
CA ASP A 97 -14.88 7.34 2.18
C ASP A 97 -14.13 7.02 3.49
N TYR A 98 -14.23 5.77 3.95
CA TYR A 98 -13.57 5.31 5.17
C TYR A 98 -12.03 5.24 5.08
N GLU A 99 -11.47 5.37 3.88
CA GLU A 99 -10.03 5.49 3.63
C GLU A 99 -9.61 6.94 3.38
N GLY A 100 -10.52 7.90 3.56
CA GLY A 100 -10.26 9.29 3.26
C GLY A 100 -10.20 9.61 1.77
N ARG A 101 -10.53 8.67 0.89
CA ARG A 101 -10.50 8.83 -0.56
C ARG A 101 -11.72 9.58 -1.04
N THR A 102 -11.56 10.39 -2.06
CA THR A 102 -12.68 11.06 -2.75
C THR A 102 -13.17 10.22 -3.94
N PRO A 103 -14.37 10.48 -4.49
CA PRO A 103 -14.87 9.78 -5.66
C PRO A 103 -13.92 9.78 -6.86
N ILE A 104 -13.18 10.87 -7.11
CA ILE A 104 -12.19 10.92 -8.20
C ILE A 104 -10.99 10.00 -7.96
N MET A 105 -10.60 9.79 -6.70
CA MET A 105 -9.57 8.81 -6.35
C MET A 105 -10.06 7.37 -6.59
N ILE A 106 -11.34 7.08 -6.31
CA ILE A 106 -11.94 5.78 -6.67
C ILE A 106 -11.93 5.61 -8.18
N ALA A 107 -12.37 6.62 -8.94
CA ALA A 107 -12.34 6.58 -10.39
C ALA A 107 -10.92 6.34 -10.95
N ASN A 108 -9.87 6.91 -10.32
CA ASN A 108 -8.47 6.65 -10.68
C ASN A 108 -8.06 5.19 -10.48
N ILE A 109 -8.44 4.59 -9.33
CA ILE A 109 -8.15 3.19 -9.00
C ILE A 109 -8.79 2.24 -10.02
N TYR A 110 -10.03 2.53 -10.41
CA TYR A 110 -10.78 1.75 -11.40
C TYR A 110 -10.58 2.22 -12.85
N LYS A 111 -9.66 3.17 -13.09
CA LYS A 111 -9.26 3.68 -14.42
C LYS A 111 -10.41 4.28 -15.26
N GLN A 112 -11.43 4.84 -14.61
CA GLN A 112 -12.65 5.33 -15.26
C GLN A 112 -12.47 6.71 -15.91
N GLU A 113 -11.76 6.78 -17.05
CA GLU A 113 -11.39 8.05 -17.72
C GLU A 113 -12.54 9.05 -17.88
N SER A 114 -13.72 8.58 -18.31
CA SER A 114 -14.84 9.47 -18.60
C SER A 114 -15.58 9.96 -17.36
N VAL A 115 -15.54 9.18 -16.28
CA VAL A 115 -16.04 9.63 -14.98
C VAL A 115 -15.10 10.69 -14.42
N ILE A 116 -13.79 10.51 -14.58
CA ILE A 116 -12.79 11.50 -14.18
C ILE A 116 -13.04 12.80 -14.92
N ASP A 117 -13.22 12.77 -16.24
CA ASP A 117 -13.55 13.98 -17.02
C ASP A 117 -14.81 14.69 -16.50
N LEU A 118 -15.85 13.94 -16.16
CA LEU A 118 -17.10 14.50 -15.62
C LEU A 118 -16.89 15.11 -14.23
N LEU A 119 -16.17 14.43 -13.33
CA LEU A 119 -15.87 14.93 -11.99
C LEU A 119 -15.01 16.19 -12.04
N LEU A 120 -13.99 16.24 -12.91
CA LEU A 120 -13.15 17.41 -13.12
C LEU A 120 -13.97 18.62 -13.60
N ARG A 121 -14.83 18.42 -14.62
CA ARG A 121 -15.75 19.47 -15.11
C ARG A 121 -16.75 19.93 -14.06
N SER A 122 -17.06 19.07 -13.10
CA SER A 122 -17.98 19.36 -11.99
C SER A 122 -17.28 19.97 -10.77
N GLY A 123 -15.98 20.26 -10.86
CA GLY A 123 -15.23 20.96 -9.82
C GLY A 123 -14.67 20.08 -8.70
N ALA A 124 -14.37 18.81 -8.96
CA ALA A 124 -13.74 17.93 -7.98
C ALA A 124 -12.39 18.49 -7.49
N ASN A 125 -12.17 18.48 -6.18
CA ASN A 125 -10.94 18.98 -5.56
C ASN A 125 -9.83 17.92 -5.60
N LEU A 126 -8.70 18.28 -6.19
CA LEU A 126 -7.53 17.42 -6.39
C LEU A 126 -6.51 17.48 -5.25
N ASP A 127 -6.63 18.46 -4.34
CA ASP A 127 -5.71 18.73 -3.22
C ASP A 127 -6.08 17.97 -1.93
N ILE A 128 -7.12 17.13 -2.00
CA ILE A 128 -7.53 16.29 -0.87
C ILE A 128 -6.59 15.09 -0.77
N VAL A 129 -6.14 14.78 0.45
CA VAL A 129 -5.34 13.58 0.76
C VAL A 129 -6.18 12.47 1.39
N ASP A 130 -5.84 11.22 1.03
CA ASP A 130 -6.36 10.01 1.66
C ASP A 130 -5.66 9.67 2.99
N CYS A 131 -6.03 8.54 3.62
CA CYS A 131 -5.46 8.10 4.90
C CYS A 131 -3.98 7.70 4.83
N LEU A 132 -3.42 7.55 3.62
CA LEU A 132 -2.01 7.27 3.36
C LEU A 132 -1.24 8.54 2.95
N GLY A 133 -1.89 9.71 3.03
CA GLY A 133 -1.30 10.99 2.63
C GLY A 133 -1.15 11.13 1.11
N SER A 134 -1.89 10.36 0.30
CA SER A 134 -1.83 10.43 -1.16
C SER A 134 -2.90 11.35 -1.71
N LEU A 135 -2.49 12.24 -2.63
CA LEU A 135 -3.40 12.99 -3.51
C LEU A 135 -3.94 12.09 -4.63
N ALA A 136 -4.97 12.55 -5.33
CA ALA A 136 -5.49 11.87 -6.53
C ALA A 136 -4.39 11.61 -7.58
N LEU A 137 -3.48 12.57 -7.77
CA LEU A 137 -2.36 12.45 -8.71
C LEU A 137 -1.32 11.39 -8.29
N HIS A 138 -1.01 11.30 -6.99
CA HIS A 138 -0.13 10.24 -6.45
C HIS A 138 -0.71 8.84 -6.72
N LEU A 139 -2.01 8.65 -6.48
CA LEU A 139 -2.68 7.39 -6.77
C LEU A 139 -2.68 7.09 -8.27
N ALA A 140 -2.89 8.09 -9.12
CA ALA A 140 -2.87 7.92 -10.57
C ALA A 140 -1.52 7.40 -11.08
N VAL A 141 -0.41 7.98 -10.60
CA VAL A 141 0.97 7.51 -10.91
C VAL A 141 1.21 6.08 -10.44
N ARG A 142 0.61 5.65 -9.32
CA ARG A 142 0.81 4.28 -8.83
C ARG A 142 0.01 3.24 -9.59
N VAL A 143 -1.27 3.50 -9.87
CA VAL A 143 -2.20 2.43 -10.29
C VAL A 143 -2.96 2.68 -11.59
N SER A 144 -2.91 3.89 -12.18
CA SER A 144 -3.82 4.29 -13.27
C SER A 144 -3.17 4.28 -14.67
N SER A 145 -3.74 4.97 -15.65
CA SER A 145 -3.16 5.14 -17.00
C SER A 145 -2.47 6.50 -17.15
N ASP A 146 -1.51 6.60 -18.07
CA ASP A 146 -0.80 7.85 -18.34
C ASP A 146 -1.73 8.96 -18.85
N LYS A 147 -2.79 8.57 -19.56
CA LYS A 147 -3.87 9.50 -19.98
C LYS A 147 -4.59 10.12 -18.78
N ILE A 148 -4.86 9.35 -17.73
CA ILE A 148 -5.51 9.87 -16.52
C ILE A 148 -4.59 10.87 -15.82
N ILE A 149 -3.30 10.57 -15.74
CA ILE A 149 -2.31 11.47 -15.15
C ILE A 149 -2.28 12.80 -15.94
N GLN A 150 -2.22 12.75 -17.26
CA GLN A 150 -2.27 13.93 -18.12
C GLN A 150 -3.52 14.77 -17.86
N ARG A 151 -4.71 14.15 -17.81
CA ARG A 151 -5.98 14.86 -17.51
C ARG A 151 -5.97 15.56 -16.16
N LEU A 152 -5.43 14.91 -15.12
CA LEU A 152 -5.34 15.51 -13.78
C LEU A 152 -4.39 16.71 -13.78
N LEU A 153 -3.25 16.61 -14.48
CA LEU A 153 -2.29 17.70 -14.62
C LEU A 153 -2.87 18.88 -15.42
N GLU A 154 -3.55 18.61 -16.53
CA GLU A 154 -4.28 19.60 -17.32
C GLU A 154 -5.38 20.31 -16.51
N ALA A 155 -5.97 19.60 -15.55
CA ALA A 155 -6.93 20.16 -14.60
C ALA A 155 -6.30 20.88 -13.39
N GLY A 156 -4.97 21.04 -13.38
CA GLY A 156 -4.26 21.81 -12.35
C GLY A 156 -3.93 21.02 -11.08
N ALA A 157 -3.88 19.68 -11.13
CA ALA A 157 -3.40 18.88 -10.01
C ALA A 157 -1.99 19.29 -9.57
N ASN A 158 -1.79 19.48 -8.27
CA ASN A 158 -0.51 19.92 -7.72
C ASN A 158 0.55 18.80 -7.78
N ALA A 159 1.64 19.06 -8.51
CA ALA A 159 2.77 18.15 -8.67
C ALA A 159 3.90 18.33 -7.63
N ASP A 160 3.91 19.43 -6.86
CA ASP A 160 4.95 19.81 -5.88
C ASP A 160 4.64 19.36 -4.45
N ILE A 161 3.88 18.27 -4.29
CA ILE A 161 3.54 17.70 -2.98
C ILE A 161 4.09 16.27 -2.90
N ASN A 162 4.57 15.90 -1.72
CA ASN A 162 4.99 14.54 -1.41
C ASN A 162 3.83 13.74 -0.80
N ASP A 163 3.82 12.43 -1.04
CA ASP A 163 2.90 11.51 -0.36
C ASP A 163 3.24 11.34 1.14
N GLY A 164 2.43 10.57 1.87
CA GLY A 164 2.66 10.30 3.29
C GLY A 164 3.98 9.59 3.62
N CYS A 165 4.63 8.95 2.64
CA CYS A 165 5.97 8.38 2.78
C CYS A 165 7.09 9.38 2.47
N GLY A 166 6.75 10.62 2.10
CA GLY A 166 7.72 11.65 1.70
C GLY A 166 8.20 11.50 0.26
N ARG A 167 7.46 10.80 -0.61
CA ARG A 167 7.82 10.58 -2.02
C ARG A 167 7.11 11.58 -2.92
N GLY A 168 7.85 12.31 -3.73
CA GLY A 168 7.29 13.14 -4.80
C GLY A 168 6.87 12.32 -6.02
N LEU A 169 6.23 12.96 -7.00
CA LEU A 169 5.71 12.25 -8.18
C LEU A 169 6.79 11.66 -9.09
N LEU A 170 7.92 12.35 -9.29
CA LEU A 170 9.04 11.81 -10.06
C LEU A 170 9.60 10.54 -9.41
N TYR A 171 9.74 10.55 -8.07
CA TYR A 171 10.15 9.37 -7.32
C TYR A 171 9.21 8.19 -7.55
N LEU A 172 7.90 8.42 -7.45
CA LEU A 172 6.88 7.40 -7.71
C LEU A 172 6.88 6.92 -9.16
N ALA A 173 7.07 7.82 -10.13
CA ALA A 173 7.13 7.48 -11.55
C ALA A 173 8.30 6.52 -11.83
N PHE A 174 9.48 6.78 -11.27
CA PHE A 174 10.60 5.84 -11.36
C PHE A 174 10.28 4.51 -10.67
N LEU A 175 9.79 4.54 -9.43
CA LEU A 175 9.47 3.32 -8.67
C LEU A 175 8.41 2.44 -9.39
N CYS A 176 7.48 3.07 -10.11
CA CYS A 176 6.42 2.42 -10.87
C CYS A 176 6.76 2.18 -12.35
N ARG A 177 8.01 2.42 -12.79
CA ARG A 177 8.47 2.23 -14.18
C ARG A 177 7.68 3.05 -15.23
N ARG A 178 7.21 4.23 -14.86
CA ARG A 178 6.47 5.13 -15.77
C ARG A 178 7.38 6.15 -16.43
N THR A 179 8.32 5.63 -17.21
CA THR A 179 9.39 6.42 -17.81
C THR A 179 8.87 7.47 -18.79
N GLN A 180 7.76 7.18 -19.49
CA GLN A 180 7.13 8.10 -20.44
C GLN A 180 6.49 9.34 -19.78
N LEU A 181 6.30 9.34 -18.46
CA LEU A 181 5.69 10.46 -17.73
C LEU A 181 6.69 11.53 -17.28
N ILE A 182 8.00 11.24 -17.32
CA ILE A 182 9.00 12.12 -16.69
C ILE A 182 8.93 13.54 -17.24
N ASP A 183 8.95 13.72 -18.56
CA ASP A 183 8.86 15.05 -19.19
C ASP A 183 7.55 15.78 -18.87
N THR A 184 6.45 15.03 -18.80
CA THR A 184 5.13 15.57 -18.45
C THR A 184 5.12 16.08 -17.01
N LEU A 185 5.68 15.30 -16.07
CA LEU A 185 5.78 15.68 -14.66
C LEU A 185 6.75 16.84 -14.46
N LEU A 186 7.89 16.86 -15.17
CA LEU A 186 8.84 17.98 -15.14
C LEU A 186 8.17 19.28 -15.62
N THR A 187 7.37 19.21 -16.69
CA THR A 187 6.62 20.36 -17.20
C THR A 187 5.61 20.87 -16.18
N ALA A 188 4.95 19.98 -15.44
CA ALA A 188 3.97 20.33 -14.42
C ALA A 188 4.59 20.89 -13.12
N LEU A 189 5.87 20.65 -12.87
CA LEU A 189 6.58 21.16 -11.70
C LEU A 189 6.97 22.64 -11.87
N PRO A 190 6.92 23.45 -10.79
CA PRO A 190 7.48 24.80 -10.79
C PRO A 190 8.95 24.78 -11.20
N GLU A 191 9.36 25.68 -12.10
CA GLU A 191 10.70 25.71 -12.70
C GLU A 191 11.81 25.75 -11.65
N ASP A 192 11.65 26.57 -10.61
CA ASP A 192 12.59 26.74 -9.50
C ASP A 192 12.66 25.52 -8.55
N ARG A 193 11.69 24.60 -8.66
CA ARG A 193 11.59 23.39 -7.82
C ARG A 193 12.01 22.12 -8.56
N ARG A 194 12.10 22.14 -9.90
CA ARG A 194 12.43 20.95 -10.72
C ARG A 194 13.72 20.26 -10.27
N ALA A 195 14.81 21.02 -10.09
CA ALA A 195 16.10 20.47 -9.68
C ALA A 195 16.01 19.75 -8.32
N ALA A 196 15.26 20.29 -7.36
CA ALA A 196 15.06 19.67 -6.06
C ALA A 196 14.27 18.34 -6.16
N HIS A 197 13.23 18.31 -7.00
CA HIS A 197 12.45 17.08 -7.25
C HIS A 197 13.25 16.01 -7.98
N ILE A 198 14.03 16.38 -8.99
CA ILE A 198 14.94 15.45 -9.68
C ILE A 198 15.96 14.88 -8.69
N SER A 199 16.59 15.75 -7.89
CA SER A 199 17.56 15.35 -6.87
C SER A 199 16.94 14.35 -5.87
N ALA A 200 15.75 14.64 -5.35
CA ALA A 200 15.05 13.78 -4.40
C ALA A 200 14.55 12.46 -5.03
N ALA A 201 14.31 12.43 -6.34
CA ALA A 201 13.88 11.24 -7.07
C ALA A 201 15.04 10.33 -7.48
N MET A 202 16.28 10.84 -7.50
CA MET A 202 17.47 10.14 -7.98
C MET A 202 17.69 8.76 -7.32
N PRO A 203 17.46 8.56 -6.00
CA PRO A 203 17.56 7.24 -5.40
C PRO A 203 16.60 6.20 -6.02
N ALA A 204 15.36 6.60 -6.39
CA ALA A 204 14.35 5.66 -6.92
C ALA A 204 14.76 5.01 -8.24
N VAL A 205 15.59 5.68 -9.06
CA VAL A 205 16.13 5.15 -10.33
C VAL A 205 16.85 3.81 -10.11
N PHE A 206 17.51 3.65 -8.97
CA PHE A 206 18.33 2.48 -8.67
C PHE A 206 17.57 1.34 -7.96
N LYS A 207 16.29 1.52 -7.64
CA LYS A 207 15.50 0.55 -6.86
C LYS A 207 14.81 -0.54 -7.68
N LEU A 208 14.98 -0.54 -8.99
CA LEU A 208 14.27 -1.43 -9.89
C LEU A 208 15.08 -2.70 -10.17
N ASP A 209 14.47 -3.84 -9.84
CA ASP A 209 15.00 -5.19 -10.10
C ASP A 209 15.14 -5.36 -11.62
N GLN A 210 16.38 -5.52 -12.11
CA GLN A 210 16.77 -5.55 -13.53
C GLN A 210 16.85 -4.17 -14.19
N GLY A 211 18.10 -3.72 -14.36
CA GLY A 211 18.59 -2.58 -15.15
C GLY A 211 17.54 -1.76 -15.87
N ILE A 212 17.20 -0.61 -15.28
CA ILE A 212 16.85 0.54 -16.11
C ILE A 212 18.16 1.01 -16.73
N GLU A 213 18.13 1.42 -18.00
CA GLU A 213 19.12 2.38 -18.45
C GLU A 213 19.03 3.57 -17.47
N PRO A 214 20.12 3.90 -16.75
CA PRO A 214 20.17 5.16 -16.00
C PRO A 214 19.72 6.20 -17.00
N PHE A 215 18.63 6.92 -16.70
CA PHE A 215 17.98 7.78 -17.67
C PHE A 215 19.00 8.79 -18.19
N ASP A 216 19.63 8.50 -19.32
CA ASP A 216 20.75 9.31 -19.81
C ASP A 216 20.26 10.72 -20.14
N SER A 217 18.96 10.90 -20.40
CA SER A 217 18.32 12.22 -20.49
C SER A 217 18.22 12.93 -19.13
N VAL A 218 17.88 12.24 -18.03
CA VAL A 218 17.89 12.83 -16.68
C VAL A 218 19.32 13.19 -16.28
N PHE A 219 20.32 12.36 -16.62
CA PHE A 219 21.73 12.67 -16.40
C PHE A 219 22.25 13.77 -17.32
N ALA A 220 21.80 13.86 -18.57
CA ALA A 220 22.16 14.96 -19.48
C ALA A 220 21.66 16.33 -18.97
N GLU A 221 20.55 16.35 -18.23
CA GLU A 221 20.06 17.56 -17.53
C GLU A 221 20.89 17.88 -16.27
N THR A 222 21.54 16.88 -15.64
CA THR A 222 22.28 17.07 -14.37
C THR A 222 23.51 17.96 -14.48
N GLU A 223 24.17 18.01 -15.63
CA GLU A 223 25.39 18.83 -15.79
C GLU A 223 25.10 20.34 -15.86
N ASN A 224 23.84 20.77 -16.07
CA ASN A 224 23.50 22.17 -16.37
C ASN A 224 22.47 22.84 -15.44
N GLN A 225 21.89 22.15 -14.46
CA GLN A 225 20.71 22.67 -13.71
C GLN A 225 20.81 22.63 -12.17
N GLY A 226 22.00 22.45 -11.59
CA GLY A 226 22.16 22.46 -10.13
C GLY A 226 21.52 21.26 -9.42
N ILE A 227 21.43 20.12 -10.12
CA ILE A 227 20.89 18.87 -9.57
C ILE A 227 21.92 18.25 -8.62
N ASN A 228 21.47 17.86 -7.44
CA ASN A 228 22.31 17.21 -6.43
C ASN A 228 22.05 15.69 -6.42
N LEU A 229 22.99 14.93 -6.96
CA LEU A 229 22.93 13.46 -7.04
C LEU A 229 23.06 12.76 -5.67
N ASN A 230 23.46 13.49 -4.64
CA ASN A 230 23.72 12.96 -3.30
C ASN A 230 22.56 13.17 -2.32
N VAL A 231 21.39 13.64 -2.78
CA VAL A 231 20.20 13.72 -1.93
C VAL A 231 19.76 12.29 -1.58
N PRO A 232 19.73 11.93 -0.28
CA PRO A 232 19.33 10.60 0.12
C PRO A 232 17.81 10.44 0.06
N ASP A 233 17.36 9.19 -0.04
CA ASP A 233 15.96 8.85 0.14
C ASP A 233 15.51 8.96 1.61
N ARG A 234 14.24 8.64 1.87
CA ARG A 234 13.67 8.65 3.22
C ARG A 234 14.40 7.76 4.24
N CYS A 235 15.15 6.76 3.79
CA CYS A 235 15.94 5.87 4.65
C CYS A 235 17.37 6.37 4.90
N GLY A 236 17.76 7.48 4.27
CA GLY A 236 19.12 8.01 4.34
C GLY A 236 20.07 7.38 3.30
N TRP A 237 19.54 6.70 2.29
CA TRP A 237 20.35 6.04 1.26
C TRP A 237 20.48 6.91 0.03
N THR A 238 21.71 7.12 -0.40
CA THR A 238 22.03 7.81 -1.66
C THR A 238 21.89 6.88 -2.85
N SER A 239 21.97 7.43 -4.06
CA SER A 239 22.05 6.66 -5.29
C SER A 239 23.22 5.68 -5.33
N LEU A 240 24.39 6.06 -4.78
CA LEU A 240 25.55 5.15 -4.73
C LEU A 240 25.34 3.99 -3.75
N ASP A 241 24.71 4.24 -2.60
CA ASP A 241 24.35 3.17 -1.65
C ASP A 241 23.42 2.15 -2.32
N LEU A 242 22.41 2.64 -3.04
CA LEU A 242 21.44 1.79 -3.73
C LEU A 242 22.10 1.03 -4.89
N ALA A 243 22.88 1.69 -5.73
CA ALA A 243 23.57 1.04 -6.84
C ALA A 243 24.45 -0.13 -6.36
N ARG A 244 25.16 0.04 -5.24
CA ARG A 244 25.95 -1.05 -4.63
C ARG A 244 25.07 -2.14 -4.03
N SER A 245 24.03 -1.76 -3.30
CA SER A 245 23.13 -2.72 -2.66
C SER A 245 22.36 -3.58 -3.65
N TYR A 246 22.00 -3.02 -4.81
CA TYR A 246 21.38 -3.74 -5.93
C TYR A 246 22.41 -4.40 -6.87
N GLU A 247 23.71 -4.34 -6.56
CA GLU A 247 24.80 -4.96 -7.32
C GLU A 247 24.85 -4.54 -8.79
N LEU A 248 24.73 -3.23 -9.05
CA LEU A 248 24.92 -2.73 -10.41
C LEU A 248 26.35 -2.99 -10.92
N PRO A 249 26.55 -3.11 -12.24
CA PRO A 249 27.86 -3.37 -12.82
C PRO A 249 28.92 -2.34 -12.38
N SER A 250 30.18 -2.77 -12.22
CA SER A 250 31.27 -1.88 -11.75
C SER A 250 31.41 -0.62 -12.61
N ALA A 251 31.19 -0.71 -13.92
CA ALA A 251 31.23 0.45 -14.81
C ALA A 251 30.20 1.53 -14.43
N GLU A 252 29.01 1.13 -13.96
CA GLU A 252 27.98 2.06 -13.51
C GLU A 252 28.33 2.67 -12.16
N ILE A 253 28.91 1.88 -11.25
CA ILE A 253 29.44 2.39 -9.97
C ILE A 253 30.54 3.43 -10.21
N GLU A 254 31.48 3.13 -11.11
CA GLU A 254 32.56 4.04 -11.49
C GLU A 254 32.00 5.31 -12.14
N ARG A 255 31.01 5.19 -13.02
CA ARG A 255 30.31 6.33 -13.63
C ARG A 255 29.68 7.24 -12.56
N LEU A 256 28.95 6.67 -11.60
CA LEU A 256 28.37 7.44 -10.49
C LEU A 256 29.44 8.16 -9.67
N GLN A 257 30.57 7.50 -9.39
CA GLN A 257 31.68 8.11 -8.66
C GLN A 257 32.33 9.25 -9.45
N GLN A 258 32.49 9.10 -10.77
CA GLN A 258 32.98 10.18 -11.66
C GLN A 258 32.04 11.39 -11.67
N LEU A 259 30.73 11.16 -11.54
CA LEU A 259 29.71 12.20 -11.38
C LEU A 259 29.67 12.82 -9.96
N GLY A 260 30.56 12.39 -9.05
CA GLY A 260 30.62 12.91 -7.68
C GLY A 260 29.58 12.33 -6.73
N CYS A 261 28.93 11.22 -7.08
CA CYS A 261 28.08 10.49 -6.15
C CYS A 261 28.93 9.90 -5.01
N THR A 262 28.41 10.02 -3.80
CA THR A 262 29.04 9.60 -2.54
C THR A 262 28.06 8.75 -1.75
N GLU A 263 28.58 7.91 -0.85
CA GLU A 263 27.74 7.13 0.05
C GLU A 263 27.15 8.00 1.16
N GLY A 264 25.92 7.68 1.56
CA GLY A 264 25.25 8.34 2.66
C GLY A 264 25.86 7.93 4.00
N ILE A 265 26.15 8.93 4.84
CA ILE A 265 26.77 8.76 6.15
C ILE A 265 25.79 8.42 7.28
N THR A 266 24.47 8.49 7.06
CA THR A 266 23.48 8.24 8.12
C THR A 266 22.28 7.45 7.59
N LYS A 267 22.39 6.12 7.67
CA LYS A 267 21.31 5.20 7.35
C LYS A 267 20.42 4.99 8.58
N ARG A 268 19.12 5.22 8.42
CA ARG A 268 18.14 5.04 9.51
C ARG A 268 17.76 3.57 9.64
N GLU A 269 17.52 3.15 10.87
CA GLU A 269 17.05 1.79 11.18
C GLU A 269 15.53 1.75 11.26
N PRO A 270 14.90 0.60 10.94
CA PRO A 270 13.48 0.40 11.20
C PRO A 270 13.18 0.61 12.69
N THR A 271 12.14 1.40 13.00
CA THR A 271 11.72 1.66 14.38
C THR A 271 10.29 1.24 14.65
N ARG A 272 9.45 1.18 13.61
CA ARG A 272 8.03 0.85 13.69
C ARG A 272 7.47 0.47 12.32
N LEU A 273 6.29 -0.12 12.28
CA LEU A 273 5.47 -0.24 11.08
C LEU A 273 5.01 1.14 10.62
N SER A 274 5.08 1.40 9.32
CA SER A 274 4.72 2.69 8.76
C SER A 274 3.20 2.87 8.72
N PRO A 275 2.65 4.00 9.20
CA PRO A 275 1.24 4.31 9.03
C PRO A 275 0.88 4.64 7.57
N TYR A 276 1.86 4.93 6.72
CA TYR A 276 1.68 5.37 5.33
C TYR A 276 2.13 4.31 4.30
N ASP A 277 3.14 3.48 4.63
CA ASP A 277 3.68 2.47 3.72
C ASP A 277 2.99 1.11 3.90
N ARG A 278 1.67 1.11 3.64
CA ARG A 278 0.79 -0.04 3.84
C ARG A 278 -0.35 -0.09 2.84
N SER A 279 -1.00 -1.25 2.74
CA SER A 279 -2.33 -1.36 2.15
C SER A 279 -3.37 -0.62 3.01
N ALA A 280 -4.35 -0.01 2.36
CA ALA A 280 -5.50 0.60 3.01
C ALA A 280 -6.28 -0.41 3.90
N ALA A 281 -6.23 -1.70 3.54
CA ALA A 281 -6.87 -2.79 4.29
C ALA A 281 -6.21 -3.10 5.65
N ILE A 282 -4.99 -2.60 5.89
CA ILE A 282 -4.24 -2.86 7.13
C ILE A 282 -4.35 -1.65 8.04
N THR A 283 -4.72 -1.83 9.29
CA THR A 283 -4.55 -0.79 10.32
C THR A 283 -3.24 -1.01 11.06
N VAL A 284 -2.65 0.10 11.48
CA VAL A 284 -1.41 0.15 12.25
C VAL A 284 -1.68 0.97 13.50
N SER A 285 -1.24 0.51 14.67
CA SER A 285 -1.40 1.26 15.92
C SER A 285 -0.62 2.57 15.91
N GLU A 286 -0.97 3.53 16.76
CA GLU A 286 -0.32 4.86 16.81
C GLU A 286 1.21 4.78 16.97
N GLY A 287 1.72 3.80 17.74
CA GLY A 287 3.15 3.54 17.90
C GLY A 287 3.79 2.71 16.79
N GLY A 288 3.01 2.21 15.82
CA GLY A 288 3.45 1.33 14.74
C GLY A 288 3.97 -0.03 15.22
N ILE A 289 3.49 -0.50 16.37
CA ILE A 289 3.91 -1.79 16.95
C ILE A 289 2.96 -2.92 16.56
N CYS A 290 1.67 -2.62 16.36
CA CYS A 290 0.67 -3.63 15.99
C CYS A 290 0.15 -3.36 14.58
N ALA A 291 -0.11 -4.43 13.84
CA ALA A 291 -0.84 -4.38 12.58
C ALA A 291 -1.95 -5.44 12.56
N GLN A 292 -3.09 -5.08 11.98
CA GLN A 292 -4.20 -6.01 11.77
C GLN A 292 -4.93 -5.68 10.47
N VAL A 293 -5.56 -6.69 9.87
CA VAL A 293 -6.57 -6.46 8.84
C VAL A 293 -7.73 -5.68 9.47
N LYS A 294 -8.26 -4.69 8.76
CA LYS A 294 -9.51 -4.01 9.14
C LYS A 294 -10.62 -5.05 9.36
N ALA A 295 -11.53 -4.80 10.29
CA ALA A 295 -12.50 -5.81 10.68
C ALA A 295 -13.27 -6.31 9.44
N THR A 296 -13.63 -7.58 9.37
CA THR A 296 -14.48 -8.09 8.27
C THR A 296 -15.85 -7.41 8.28
N GLU A 297 -16.31 -6.95 9.46
CA GLU A 297 -17.46 -6.05 9.61
C GLU A 297 -17.27 -4.68 8.91
N ASP A 298 -16.03 -4.27 8.66
CA ASP A 298 -15.72 -3.08 7.85
C ASP A 298 -15.82 -3.34 6.32
N TYR A 299 -15.82 -4.62 5.92
CA TYR A 299 -15.90 -5.13 4.54
C TYR A 299 -16.93 -6.26 4.41
N PRO A 300 -18.22 -6.05 4.73
CA PRO A 300 -19.23 -7.11 4.69
C PRO A 300 -19.65 -7.50 3.26
N SER A 301 -18.89 -7.10 2.24
CA SER A 301 -19.32 -7.32 0.85
C SER A 301 -19.01 -8.76 0.42
N PRO A 302 -19.97 -9.50 -0.14
CA PRO A 302 -19.75 -10.80 -0.77
C PRO A 302 -18.93 -10.72 -2.07
N LEU A 303 -18.38 -9.54 -2.41
CA LEU A 303 -17.65 -9.28 -3.65
C LEU A 303 -16.12 -9.35 -3.48
N GLU A 304 -15.61 -9.31 -2.25
CA GLU A 304 -14.21 -9.58 -1.94
C GLU A 304 -14.15 -10.80 -1.02
N GLU A 305 -14.00 -12.00 -1.60
CA GLU A 305 -13.89 -13.26 -0.86
C GLU A 305 -12.68 -13.31 0.10
N ARG A 306 -11.77 -12.34 -0.02
CA ARG A 306 -10.42 -12.34 0.57
C ARG A 306 -9.93 -10.91 0.76
N ILE A 307 -9.52 -10.58 1.99
CA ILE A 307 -8.85 -9.31 2.28
C ILE A 307 -7.36 -9.58 2.45
N LEU A 308 -6.56 -8.97 1.58
CA LEU A 308 -5.09 -9.06 1.62
C LEU A 308 -4.49 -7.66 1.73
N GLY A 309 -3.56 -7.48 2.66
CA GLY A 309 -2.76 -6.29 2.71
C GLY A 309 -1.39 -6.50 3.33
N THR A 310 -0.46 -5.66 2.92
CA THR A 310 0.91 -5.61 3.43
C THR A 310 1.15 -4.31 4.17
N VAL A 311 2.01 -4.34 5.17
CA VAL A 311 2.62 -3.17 5.79
C VAL A 311 4.13 -3.34 5.83
N ARG A 312 4.85 -2.26 5.54
CA ARG A 312 6.32 -2.18 5.69
C ARG A 312 6.70 -1.31 6.88
N ALA A 313 7.91 -1.50 7.39
CA ALA A 313 8.50 -0.59 8.35
C ALA A 313 8.73 0.83 7.78
N ASP A 314 8.90 1.79 8.68
CA ASP A 314 9.21 3.18 8.37
C ASP A 314 10.54 3.36 7.63
N TYR A 315 11.52 2.51 7.91
CA TYR A 315 12.83 2.49 7.25
C TYR A 315 13.24 1.09 6.83
N CYS A 316 14.21 1.01 5.92
CA CYS A 316 14.81 -0.24 5.49
C CYS A 316 15.88 -0.73 6.48
N VAL A 317 16.27 -1.99 6.35
CA VAL A 317 17.42 -2.55 7.07
C VAL A 317 18.71 -1.89 6.58
N PRO A 318 19.54 -1.29 7.46
CA PRO A 318 20.84 -0.73 7.06
C PRO A 318 21.86 -1.83 6.75
N ILE A 319 22.73 -1.58 5.76
CA ILE A 319 23.72 -2.57 5.28
C ILE A 319 25.07 -2.51 5.99
N ASP A 320 25.32 -1.45 6.76
CA ASP A 320 26.61 -1.10 7.36
C ASP A 320 26.78 -1.54 8.82
N LYS A 321 25.75 -2.15 9.43
CA LYS A 321 25.71 -2.47 10.86
C LYS A 321 25.73 -3.96 11.21
N GLY A 322 26.13 -4.80 10.25
CA GLY A 322 26.14 -6.25 10.41
C GLY A 322 24.73 -6.85 10.35
N SER A 323 24.53 -8.01 10.99
CA SER A 323 23.24 -8.69 10.95
C SER A 323 22.14 -7.90 11.68
N PHE A 324 21.03 -7.67 11.00
CA PHE A 324 19.83 -7.06 11.55
C PHE A 324 18.81 -8.12 11.97
N TYR A 325 18.09 -7.87 13.06
CA TYR A 325 17.10 -8.80 13.62
C TYR A 325 15.83 -8.07 14.05
N PHE A 326 14.66 -8.64 13.76
CA PHE A 326 13.39 -8.21 14.35
C PHE A 326 12.48 -9.40 14.62
N GLU A 327 11.54 -9.24 15.55
CA GLU A 327 10.56 -10.27 15.92
C GLU A 327 9.14 -9.82 15.58
N VAL A 328 8.30 -10.77 15.16
CA VAL A 328 6.88 -10.59 14.96
C VAL A 328 6.13 -11.67 15.74
N GLU A 329 5.30 -11.24 16.68
CA GLU A 329 4.41 -12.11 17.46
C GLU A 329 3.02 -12.15 16.81
N VAL A 330 2.49 -13.36 16.64
CA VAL A 330 1.11 -13.56 16.17
C VAL A 330 0.16 -13.40 17.36
N LEU A 331 -0.63 -12.33 17.33
CA LEU A 331 -1.61 -12.02 18.38
C LEU A 331 -2.98 -12.65 18.09
N GLU A 332 -3.38 -12.70 16.82
CA GLU A 332 -4.63 -13.32 16.36
C GLU A 332 -4.41 -13.88 14.95
N CYS A 333 -4.87 -15.10 14.69
CA CYS A 333 -4.84 -15.72 13.36
C CYS A 333 -5.94 -16.78 13.28
N GLY A 334 -7.12 -16.36 12.83
CA GLY A 334 -8.29 -17.24 12.66
C GLY A 334 -8.08 -18.36 11.62
N PRO A 335 -8.94 -19.39 11.61
CA PRO A 335 -8.94 -20.42 10.57
C PRO A 335 -9.08 -19.81 9.17
N GLY A 336 -8.22 -20.23 8.23
CA GLY A 336 -8.20 -19.71 6.86
C GLY A 336 -7.47 -18.37 6.69
N ASN A 337 -7.01 -17.74 7.77
CA ASN A 337 -6.15 -16.57 7.69
C ASN A 337 -4.69 -16.99 7.46
N ILE A 338 -3.94 -16.13 6.79
CA ILE A 338 -2.53 -16.37 6.49
C ILE A 338 -1.73 -15.14 6.88
N ILE A 339 -0.61 -15.37 7.54
CA ILE A 339 0.38 -14.36 7.88
C ILE A 339 1.66 -14.70 7.13
N ALA A 340 2.27 -13.70 6.49
CA ALA A 340 3.58 -13.84 5.87
C ALA A 340 4.51 -12.74 6.38
N ILE A 341 5.68 -13.15 6.89
CA ILE A 341 6.63 -12.27 7.56
C ILE A 341 7.97 -12.35 6.84
N GLY A 342 8.62 -11.21 6.62
CA GLY A 342 9.97 -11.18 6.04
C GLY A 342 10.41 -9.80 5.57
N LEU A 343 11.05 -9.76 4.40
CA LEU A 343 11.64 -8.55 3.84
C LEU A 343 11.08 -8.27 2.44
N ALA A 344 10.81 -7.01 2.13
CA ALA A 344 10.31 -6.59 0.82
C ALA A 344 11.05 -5.35 0.29
N ALA A 345 11.31 -5.32 -1.01
CA ALA A 345 11.78 -4.11 -1.69
C ALA A 345 10.67 -3.04 -1.71
N GLU A 346 11.05 -1.76 -1.87
CA GLU A 346 10.08 -0.66 -1.93
C GLU A 346 9.11 -0.75 -3.13
N SER A 347 9.56 -1.39 -4.22
CA SER A 347 8.77 -1.62 -5.44
C SER A 347 7.74 -2.75 -5.30
N CYS A 348 7.79 -3.54 -4.22
CA CYS A 348 6.85 -4.63 -4.00
C CYS A 348 5.42 -4.07 -3.80
N PRO A 349 4.39 -4.61 -4.51
CA PRO A 349 3.00 -4.19 -4.33
C PRO A 349 2.48 -4.40 -2.91
N MET A 350 1.56 -3.56 -2.46
CA MET A 350 0.98 -3.63 -1.10
C MET A 350 -0.15 -4.66 -0.94
N ASN A 351 -0.59 -5.26 -2.04
CA ASN A 351 -1.67 -6.24 -2.11
C ASN A 351 -1.14 -7.62 -2.49
N THR A 352 0.07 -7.97 -2.03
CA THR A 352 0.73 -9.27 -2.30
C THR A 352 1.26 -9.87 -1.01
N MET A 353 1.44 -11.19 -0.97
CA MET A 353 2.04 -11.83 0.21
C MET A 353 3.56 -11.64 0.21
N VAL A 354 4.14 -11.27 1.36
CA VAL A 354 5.61 -11.24 1.51
C VAL A 354 6.19 -12.62 1.18
N GLY A 355 7.21 -12.69 0.34
CA GLY A 355 7.68 -13.91 -0.34
C GLY A 355 7.35 -13.96 -1.84
N TRP A 356 6.38 -13.16 -2.28
CA TRP A 356 6.04 -12.98 -3.70
C TRP A 356 6.58 -11.66 -4.27
N GLY A 357 6.69 -11.56 -5.60
CA GLY A 357 7.27 -10.39 -6.26
C GLY A 357 8.71 -10.11 -5.80
N SER A 358 9.11 -8.85 -5.61
CA SER A 358 10.44 -8.50 -5.09
C SER A 358 10.50 -8.56 -3.56
N SER A 359 10.16 -9.71 -2.97
CA SER A 359 10.19 -9.94 -1.52
C SER A 359 10.55 -11.39 -1.15
N TRP A 360 10.82 -11.60 0.15
CA TRP A 360 11.24 -12.86 0.76
C TRP A 360 10.48 -13.06 2.06
N GLY A 361 9.85 -14.22 2.23
CA GLY A 361 8.89 -14.41 3.31
C GLY A 361 8.75 -15.83 3.79
N TYR A 362 8.21 -15.95 5.00
CA TYR A 362 7.88 -17.20 5.67
C TYR A 362 6.38 -17.20 5.99
N HIS A 363 5.63 -18.15 5.41
CA HIS A 363 4.17 -18.21 5.46
C HIS A 363 3.67 -19.09 6.61
N SER A 364 2.58 -18.69 7.26
CA SER A 364 2.06 -19.33 8.48
C SER A 364 1.29 -20.62 8.22
N ASP A 365 0.60 -20.71 7.08
CA ASP A 365 -0.37 -21.74 6.74
C ASP A 365 0.27 -23.03 6.25
N ASP A 366 1.38 -22.95 5.54
CA ASP A 366 2.12 -24.09 5.00
C ASP A 366 3.55 -24.21 5.56
N GLY A 367 4.04 -23.15 6.22
CA GLY A 367 5.41 -23.08 6.72
C GLY A 367 6.43 -22.83 5.60
N VAL A 368 6.00 -22.50 4.38
CA VAL A 368 6.88 -22.35 3.24
C VAL A 368 7.70 -21.06 3.36
N ILE A 369 8.97 -21.19 2.97
CA ILE A 369 9.90 -20.08 2.80
C ILE A 369 10.06 -19.79 1.32
N LEU A 370 9.71 -18.56 0.93
CA LEU A 370 9.61 -18.11 -0.45
C LEU A 370 10.68 -17.05 -0.77
N ARG A 371 11.17 -17.10 -2.01
CA ARG A 371 12.02 -16.08 -2.65
C ARG A 371 11.40 -15.71 -3.99
N LYS A 372 10.96 -14.46 -4.15
CA LYS A 372 10.47 -13.95 -5.42
C LYS A 372 9.54 -14.93 -6.16
N ASN A 373 8.47 -15.39 -5.49
CA ASN A 373 7.51 -16.40 -5.96
C ASN A 373 8.00 -17.86 -6.00
N HIS A 374 9.28 -18.14 -5.71
CA HIS A 374 9.83 -19.49 -5.76
C HIS A 374 9.90 -20.10 -4.35
N HIS A 375 9.38 -21.32 -4.21
CA HIS A 375 9.53 -22.13 -3.01
C HIS A 375 11.01 -22.50 -2.85
N VAL A 376 11.63 -22.11 -1.73
CA VAL A 376 13.04 -22.41 -1.45
C VAL A 376 13.19 -23.49 -0.38
N GLY A 377 12.26 -23.56 0.57
CA GLY A 377 12.26 -24.58 1.61
C GLY A 377 11.02 -24.49 2.47
N ALA A 378 10.93 -25.37 3.45
CA ALA A 378 9.83 -25.38 4.41
C ALA A 378 10.36 -25.32 5.85
N GLY A 379 9.81 -24.39 6.62
CA GLY A 379 9.84 -24.39 8.08
C GLY A 379 8.60 -25.08 8.66
N GLN A 380 8.34 -24.84 9.94
CA GLN A 380 7.10 -25.31 10.58
C GLN A 380 5.95 -24.33 10.29
N LYS A 381 4.71 -24.82 10.29
CA LYS A 381 3.55 -23.91 10.34
C LYS A 381 3.57 -23.14 11.66
N TYR A 382 3.00 -21.94 11.67
CA TYR A 382 2.94 -21.13 12.89
C TYR A 382 1.61 -20.39 13.03
N GLY A 383 1.28 -19.99 14.26
CA GLY A 383 0.02 -19.31 14.56
C GLY A 383 0.02 -18.61 15.91
N LEU A 384 -1.17 -18.48 16.50
CA LEU A 384 -1.44 -17.73 17.73
C LEU A 384 -0.38 -17.96 18.84
N GLY A 385 0.18 -16.87 19.35
CA GLY A 385 1.14 -16.83 20.46
C GLY A 385 2.60 -17.11 20.07
N GLN A 386 2.85 -17.61 18.85
CA GLN A 386 4.20 -17.89 18.36
C GLN A 386 4.88 -16.64 17.81
N THR A 387 6.21 -16.64 17.85
CA THR A 387 7.05 -15.53 17.43
C THR A 387 7.95 -15.93 16.28
N VAL A 388 7.84 -15.21 15.16
CA VAL A 388 8.77 -15.33 14.04
C VAL A 388 9.85 -14.27 14.18
N GLY A 389 11.10 -14.71 14.28
CA GLY A 389 12.27 -13.85 14.17
C GLY A 389 12.79 -13.84 12.74
N VAL A 390 13.18 -12.67 12.26
CA VAL A 390 13.76 -12.47 10.93
C VAL A 390 15.17 -11.94 11.10
N VAL A 391 16.16 -12.68 10.61
CA VAL A 391 17.56 -12.26 10.66
C VAL A 391 18.08 -12.06 9.25
N TYR A 392 18.62 -10.87 8.97
CA TYR A 392 19.25 -10.55 7.69
C TYR A 392 20.68 -10.10 7.91
N ASP A 393 21.62 -10.81 7.28
CA ASP A 393 23.02 -10.43 7.18
C ASP A 393 23.26 -9.83 5.79
N PRO A 394 23.32 -8.49 5.66
CA PRO A 394 23.55 -7.82 4.38
C PRO A 394 24.97 -8.07 3.84
N THR A 395 25.97 -8.25 4.70
CA THR A 395 27.36 -8.52 4.29
C THR A 395 27.48 -9.90 3.64
N ARG A 396 26.81 -10.90 4.21
CA ARG A 396 26.75 -12.26 3.65
C ARG A 396 25.59 -12.46 2.67
N LYS A 397 24.75 -11.44 2.47
CA LYS A 397 23.56 -11.47 1.60
C LYS A 397 22.62 -12.62 1.94
N ARG A 398 22.44 -12.86 3.24
CA ARG A 398 21.82 -14.06 3.77
C ARG A 398 20.68 -13.72 4.72
N LEU A 399 19.51 -14.31 4.48
CA LEU A 399 18.29 -14.11 5.26
C LEU A 399 17.85 -15.46 5.83
N TRP A 400 17.46 -15.51 7.09
CA TRP A 400 16.84 -16.71 7.67
C TRP A 400 15.81 -16.36 8.73
N PHE A 401 14.99 -17.34 9.03
CA PHE A 401 13.88 -17.20 9.96
C PHE A 401 14.14 -18.03 11.21
N THR A 402 13.51 -17.63 12.31
CA THR A 402 13.39 -18.42 13.52
C THR A 402 11.93 -18.51 13.92
N LEU A 403 11.48 -19.65 14.41
CA LEU A 403 10.16 -19.81 15.02
C LEU A 403 10.37 -20.13 16.49
N ASP A 404 9.80 -19.30 17.37
CA ASP A 404 10.04 -19.33 18.81
C ASP A 404 11.54 -19.51 19.08
N GLY A 405 12.30 -18.65 18.38
CA GLY A 405 13.75 -18.51 18.34
C GLY A 405 14.62 -19.72 18.01
N LYS A 406 14.02 -20.83 17.61
CA LYS A 406 14.75 -21.92 16.92
C LYS A 406 14.78 -21.62 15.44
N LYS A 407 15.92 -21.91 14.77
CA LYS A 407 16.03 -21.73 13.32
C LYS A 407 14.89 -22.47 12.59
N ALA A 408 14.20 -21.76 11.70
CA ALA A 408 13.10 -22.27 10.90
C ALA A 408 13.52 -22.35 9.43
N GLY A 409 13.54 -23.57 8.89
CA GLY A 409 13.90 -23.86 7.50
C GLY A 409 15.33 -23.46 7.10
N GLU A 410 15.55 -23.39 5.79
CA GLU A 410 16.83 -23.05 5.19
C GLU A 410 17.04 -21.54 5.12
N ALA A 411 18.31 -21.13 5.05
CA ALA A 411 18.63 -19.73 4.81
C ALA A 411 18.51 -19.42 3.33
N LEU A 412 18.00 -18.23 3.04
CA LEU A 412 17.96 -17.65 1.71
C LEU A 412 19.28 -16.91 1.44
N GLU A 413 19.89 -17.18 0.30
CA GLU A 413 21.18 -16.63 -0.11
C GLU A 413 21.02 -15.67 -1.30
N ASN A 414 22.04 -14.83 -1.54
CA ASN A 414 22.07 -13.84 -2.63
C ASN A 414 20.90 -12.85 -2.54
N ILE A 415 20.67 -12.32 -1.33
CA ILE A 415 19.64 -11.33 -1.02
C ILE A 415 20.24 -9.92 -1.13
N THR A 416 19.70 -9.13 -2.05
CA THR A 416 20.22 -7.81 -2.43
C THR A 416 19.11 -6.76 -2.49
N GLY A 417 19.51 -5.49 -2.51
CA GLY A 417 18.62 -4.34 -2.61
C GLY A 417 18.29 -3.68 -1.27
N GLN A 418 17.48 -2.62 -1.33
CA GLN A 418 17.01 -1.91 -0.16
C GLN A 418 15.74 -2.57 0.38
N LEU A 419 15.87 -3.25 1.52
CA LEU A 419 14.85 -4.16 2.03
C LEU A 419 14.22 -3.66 3.31
N PHE A 420 12.89 -3.69 3.35
CA PHE A 420 12.09 -3.26 4.49
C PHE A 420 11.53 -4.50 5.22
N PRO A 421 11.58 -4.54 6.56
CA PRO A 421 10.71 -5.42 7.33
C PRO A 421 9.27 -5.28 6.86
N ALA A 422 8.65 -6.39 6.51
CA ALA A 422 7.33 -6.42 5.89
C ALA A 422 6.49 -7.56 6.45
N ILE A 423 5.19 -7.29 6.59
CA ILE A 423 4.21 -8.25 7.07
C ILE A 423 2.98 -8.17 6.17
N SER A 424 2.59 -9.30 5.58
CA SER A 424 1.31 -9.44 4.90
C SER A 424 0.33 -10.19 5.79
N LEU A 425 -0.89 -9.69 5.83
CA LEU A 425 -2.00 -10.28 6.55
C LEU A 425 -3.12 -10.55 5.54
N PHE A 426 -3.56 -11.81 5.55
CA PHE A 426 -4.66 -12.31 4.75
C PHE A 426 -5.77 -12.76 5.68
N THR A 427 -6.99 -12.30 5.42
CA THR A 427 -8.19 -12.75 6.11
C THR A 427 -9.20 -13.28 5.12
N SER A 428 -9.64 -14.52 5.34
CA SER A 428 -10.75 -15.13 4.61
C SER A 428 -12.06 -14.52 5.11
N THR A 429 -12.98 -14.22 4.19
CA THR A 429 -14.32 -13.74 4.54
C THR A 429 -15.34 -14.89 4.60
N GLU A 430 -14.90 -16.14 4.53
CA GLU A 430 -15.78 -17.29 4.65
C GLU A 430 -16.43 -17.36 6.04
N PRO A 431 -17.70 -17.82 6.16
CA PRO A 431 -18.43 -17.81 7.44
C PRO A 431 -17.76 -18.61 8.57
N GLU A 432 -16.91 -19.58 8.25
CA GLU A 432 -16.20 -20.42 9.21
C GLU A 432 -14.83 -19.83 9.65
N SER A 433 -14.37 -18.77 8.97
CA SER A 433 -13.13 -18.05 9.29
C SER A 433 -13.36 -17.03 10.40
N ALA A 434 -13.14 -17.44 11.65
CA ALA A 434 -13.35 -16.58 12.82
C ALA A 434 -12.09 -15.79 13.22
N GLY A 435 -12.19 -14.45 13.22
CA GLY A 435 -11.23 -13.52 13.85
C GLY A 435 -10.22 -12.86 12.88
N PRO A 436 -9.78 -11.61 13.15
CA PRO A 436 -8.84 -10.90 12.29
C PRO A 436 -7.43 -11.49 12.37
N ALA A 437 -6.63 -11.34 11.30
CA ALA A 437 -5.19 -11.55 11.39
C ALA A 437 -4.55 -10.32 12.05
N LYS A 438 -3.80 -10.53 13.14
CA LYS A 438 -3.18 -9.47 13.94
C LYS A 438 -1.82 -9.89 14.47
N VAL A 439 -0.88 -8.96 14.42
CA VAL A 439 0.51 -9.16 14.83
C VAL A 439 1.04 -7.98 15.64
N SER A 440 2.10 -8.23 16.41
CA SER A 440 2.94 -7.20 17.03
C SER A 440 4.39 -7.36 16.56
N VAL A 441 5.09 -6.26 16.28
CA VAL A 441 6.50 -6.27 15.86
C VAL A 441 7.41 -5.65 16.93
N THR A 442 8.64 -6.16 17.03
CA THR A 442 9.69 -5.60 17.88
C THR A 442 10.96 -5.34 17.08
N PHE A 443 11.41 -4.08 17.05
CA PHE A 443 12.67 -3.66 16.43
C PHE A 443 13.78 -3.39 17.47
N PRO A 444 15.08 -3.60 17.13
CA PRO A 444 16.20 -3.41 18.05
C PRO A 444 16.38 -1.95 18.52
N SER A 445 16.19 -1.01 17.59
CA SER A 445 16.48 0.43 17.75
C SER A 445 15.62 1.13 18.82
N GLY A 446 14.56 0.47 19.31
CA GLY A 446 13.70 0.94 20.40
C GLY A 446 14.05 0.42 21.79
N LEU A 447 15.07 -0.45 21.91
CA LEU A 447 15.43 -1.10 23.17
C LEU A 447 16.81 -0.62 23.64
N ARG A 448 16.84 0.13 24.75
CA ARG A 448 18.09 0.45 25.48
C ARG A 448 18.86 -0.78 25.97
N ASP A 449 18.29 -1.97 25.80
CA ASP A 449 18.90 -3.26 26.09
C ASP A 449 18.61 -4.22 24.94
N ALA A 450 19.66 -4.74 24.28
CA ALA A 450 19.57 -5.87 23.35
C ALA A 450 19.06 -7.19 24.00
N ALA A 451 18.65 -7.13 25.27
CA ALA A 451 18.17 -8.20 26.15
C ALA A 451 16.63 -8.28 26.27
N ARG A 452 15.84 -7.67 25.37
CA ARG A 452 14.36 -7.65 25.46
C ARG A 452 13.61 -8.25 24.26
N PHE A 453 14.23 -9.17 23.53
CA PHE A 453 13.51 -10.02 22.56
C PHE A 453 12.83 -11.17 23.30
N LYS A 454 11.58 -11.52 22.97
CA LYS A 454 10.77 -12.50 23.71
C LYS A 454 11.53 -13.83 23.83
N TYR A 455 12.25 -14.21 22.77
CA TYR A 455 13.09 -15.39 22.80
C TYR A 455 14.46 -15.22 23.49
N LYS A 456 15.18 -14.10 23.30
CA LYS A 456 16.44 -13.87 24.03
C LYS A 456 16.22 -13.86 25.55
N THR A 457 15.06 -13.39 26.03
CA THR A 457 14.72 -13.42 27.46
C THR A 457 14.37 -14.82 27.98
N GLN A 458 13.76 -15.69 27.17
CA GLN A 458 13.43 -17.06 27.61
C GLN A 458 14.65 -18.00 27.57
N SER A 459 15.53 -17.86 26.58
CA SER A 459 16.76 -18.67 26.49
C SER A 459 17.75 -18.37 27.62
N LEU A 460 17.73 -17.16 28.19
CA LEU A 460 18.54 -16.79 29.36
C LEU A 460 17.92 -17.25 30.69
N ARG A 461 16.61 -17.52 30.76
CA ARG A 461 15.94 -18.05 31.95
C ARG A 461 16.08 -19.57 32.08
N SER A 462 16.40 -20.29 31.00
CA SER A 462 16.69 -21.73 31.02
C SER A 462 18.14 -22.08 31.37
N ILE A 463 18.97 -21.09 31.73
CA ILE A 463 20.33 -21.29 32.22
C ILE A 463 20.44 -20.62 33.59
N SER A 464 19.78 -21.19 34.59
CA SER A 464 20.19 -20.99 35.98
C SER A 464 21.38 -21.93 36.26
N PRO A 465 22.49 -21.43 36.82
CA PRO A 465 23.64 -22.24 37.16
C PRO A 465 23.27 -23.15 38.34
N SER A 466 23.28 -24.47 38.13
CA SER A 466 23.47 -25.40 39.23
C SER A 466 24.94 -25.35 39.62
N THR A 467 25.26 -24.43 40.54
CA THR A 467 26.49 -24.42 41.33
C THR A 467 26.47 -25.56 42.36
N GLU A 468 27.64 -26.21 42.49
CA GLU A 468 28.18 -26.99 43.64
C GLU A 468 27.53 -28.37 43.90
N LEU A 469 28.25 -29.50 43.93
CA LEU A 469 29.61 -29.85 44.40
C LEU A 469 30.37 -30.76 43.43
#